data_AF-A0A6M3LT12-F1
#
_entry.id   AF-A0A6M3LT12-F1
#
_cell.length_a   1.000
_cell.length_b   1.000
_cell.length_c   1.000
_cell.angle_alpha   90.00
_cell.angle_beta   90.00
_cell.angle_gamma   90.00
#
_symmetry.space_group_name_H-M   'P 1'
#
loop_
_entity.id
_entity.type
_entity.pdbx_description
1 polymer ?
#
loop_
_entity_poly.entity_id
_entity_poly.type
_entity_poly.pdbx_seq_one_letter_code
_entity_poly.pdbx_strand_id
1 'polypeptide(L)' 'MKKEVIKPCPFCGSLRVSLCRTNSNACWIRCDKCGADAPSNPFRKKAITIWNRRPKTNGVAIITLDDEKEKR' A
#
# COMPACT_ATOMS: atom_id res chain seq x y z
N MET A 1 4.34 -4.33 -17.41
CA MET A 1 4.47 -3.87 -16.00
C MET A 1 4.10 -5.03 -15.07
N LYS A 2 4.97 -5.46 -14.14
CA LYS A 2 4.65 -6.52 -13.17
C LYS A 2 3.60 -5.98 -12.18
N LYS A 3 2.46 -6.66 -12.04
CA LYS A 3 1.49 -6.39 -10.96
C LYS A 3 2.13 -6.86 -9.65
N GLU A 4 2.49 -5.93 -8.77
CA GLU A 4 2.96 -6.28 -7.43
C GLU A 4 1.80 -6.80 -6.59
N VAL A 5 1.97 -7.98 -6.01
CA VAL A 5 0.97 -8.59 -5.12
C VAL A 5 1.05 -7.90 -3.77
N ILE A 6 -0.07 -7.33 -3.33
CA ILE A 6 -0.19 -6.63 -2.05
C ILE A 6 -1.16 -7.39 -1.14
N LYS A 7 -0.80 -7.54 0.13
CA LYS A 7 -1.65 -8.21 1.12
C LYS A 7 -2.87 -7.33 1.47
N PRO A 8 -4.02 -7.95 1.78
CA PRO A 8 -5.15 -7.28 2.39
C PRO A 8 -4.80 -6.52 3.68
N CYS A 9 -5.70 -5.64 4.09
CA CYS A 9 -5.61 -4.99 5.39
C CYS A 9 -5.73 -6.01 6.53
N PRO A 10 -4.75 -6.12 7.46
CA PRO A 10 -4.81 -7.08 8.55
C PRO A 10 -5.82 -6.70 9.65
N PHE A 11 -6.31 -5.46 9.67
CA PHE A 11 -7.23 -4.99 10.70
C PHE A 11 -8.69 -5.18 10.33
N CYS A 12 -9.05 -4.95 9.07
CA CYS A 12 -10.45 -4.99 8.61
C CYS A 12 -10.72 -5.92 7.42
N GLY A 13 -9.69 -6.62 6.93
CA GLY A 13 -9.79 -7.53 5.79
C GLY A 13 -10.02 -6.86 4.43
N SER A 14 -10.03 -5.53 4.35
CA SER A 14 -10.25 -4.81 3.09
C SER A 14 -9.19 -5.19 2.05
N LEU A 15 -9.67 -5.41 0.82
CA LEU A 15 -8.83 -5.61 -0.37
C LEU A 15 -8.47 -4.28 -1.05
N ARG A 16 -8.88 -3.14 -0.50
CA ARG A 16 -8.66 -1.82 -1.09
C ARG A 16 -7.64 -1.04 -0.25
N VAL A 17 -6.55 -0.68 -0.89
CA VAL A 17 -5.45 0.09 -0.29
C VAL A 17 -4.98 1.16 -1.27
N SER A 18 -4.50 2.27 -0.75
CA SER A 18 -3.91 3.37 -1.50
C SER A 18 -2.41 3.43 -1.25
N LEU A 19 -1.65 3.77 -2.28
CA LEU A 19 -0.23 4.09 -2.17
C LEU A 19 -0.08 5.62 -2.10
N CYS A 20 0.05 6.11 -0.87
CA CYS A 20 0.07 7.53 -0.57
C CYS A 20 1.50 8.08 -0.59
N ARG A 21 1.66 9.34 -1.01
CA ARG A 21 2.95 10.04 -0.98
C ARG A 21 2.79 11.52 -0.65
N THR A 22 3.40 11.99 0.44
CA THR A 22 3.45 13.43 0.77
C THR A 22 4.64 14.16 0.15
N ASN A 23 5.78 13.48 -0.01
CA ASN A 23 6.99 14.02 -0.65
C ASN A 23 7.85 12.90 -1.25
N SER A 24 8.99 13.24 -1.86
CA SER A 24 9.91 12.27 -2.46
C SER A 24 10.46 11.24 -1.47
N ASN A 25 10.51 11.56 -0.17
CA ASN A 25 11.07 10.73 0.89
C ASN A 25 10.01 9.94 1.68
N ALA A 26 8.71 10.18 1.46
CA ALA A 26 7.64 9.57 2.23
C ALA A 26 6.58 8.96 1.32
N CYS A 27 6.66 7.65 1.11
CA CYS A 27 5.65 6.82 0.45
C CYS A 27 5.22 5.68 1.38
N TRP A 28 3.92 5.48 1.54
CA TRP A 28 3.37 4.43 2.40
C TRP A 28 2.09 3.86 1.82
N ILE A 29 1.59 2.79 2.45
CA ILE A 29 0.31 2.19 2.09
C ILE A 29 -0.69 2.47 3.20
N ARG A 30 -1.88 2.89 2.78
CA ARG A 30 -3.03 3.16 3.63
C ARG A 30 -4.19 2.26 3.23
N CYS A 31 -4.93 1.75 4.20
CA CYS A 31 -6.19 1.07 3.91
C CYS A 31 -7.32 2.09 3.67
N ASP A 32 -8.01 1.97 2.53
CA ASP A 32 -9.13 2.87 2.17
C ASP A 32 -10.34 2.74 3.09
N LYS A 33 -10.49 1.58 3.76
CA LYS A 33 -11.66 1.27 4.59
C LYS A 33 -11.49 1.73 6.03
N CYS A 34 -10.40 1.31 6.68
CA CYS A 34 -10.17 1.55 8.11
C CYS A 34 -9.12 2.63 8.39
N GLY A 35 -8.49 3.17 7.35
CA GLY A 35 -7.45 4.20 7.50
C GLY A 35 -6.11 3.69 8.02
N ALA A 36 -5.94 2.38 8.27
CA ALA A 36 -4.70 1.84 8.80
C ALA A 36 -3.50 2.09 7.87
N ASP A 37 -2.47 2.74 8.40
CA ASP A 37 -1.23 3.08 7.69
C ASP A 37 -0.10 2.10 8.01
N ALA A 38 0.84 1.95 7.08
CA ALA A 38 2.15 1.37 7.32
C ALA A 38 3.24 2.44 7.45
N PRO A 39 4.40 2.10 8.06
CA PRO A 39 5.56 2.98 8.03
C PRO A 39 5.93 3.40 6.60
N SER A 40 6.33 4.66 6.45
CA SER A 40 6.74 5.23 5.17
C SER A 40 8.15 4.82 4.75
N ASN A 41 8.39 4.81 3.45
CA ASN A 41 9.70 4.67 2.84
C ASN A 41 9.79 5.55 1.57
N PRO A 42 10.96 6.08 1.19
CA PRO A 42 11.09 6.84 -0.06
C PRO A 42 10.68 6.04 -1.32
N PHE A 43 10.89 4.72 -1.29
CA PHE A 43 10.70 3.85 -2.46
C PHE A 43 9.38 3.09 -2.41
N ARG A 44 8.60 3.20 -3.49
CA ARG A 44 7.32 2.50 -3.69
C ARG A 44 7.39 0.99 -3.41
N LYS A 45 8.38 0.30 -3.98
CA LYS A 45 8.60 -1.14 -3.76
C LYS A 45 8.85 -1.49 -2.29
N LYS A 46 9.55 -0.61 -1.57
CA LYS A 46 9.82 -0.81 -0.14
C LYS A 46 8.56 -0.56 0.69
N ALA A 47 7.74 0.43 0.36
CA ALA A 47 6.43 0.63 0.99
C ALA A 47 5.55 -0.64 0.87
N ILE A 48 5.46 -1.21 -0.33
CA ILE A 48 4.76 -2.48 -0.59
C ILE A 48 5.36 -3.63 0.23
N THR A 49 6.69 -3.74 0.27
CA THR A 49 7.38 -4.76 1.08
C THR A 49 7.05 -4.61 2.57
N ILE A 50 7.06 -3.39 3.10
CA ILE A 50 6.74 -3.09 4.51
C ILE A 50 5.30 -3.48 4.82
N TRP A 51 4.34 -3.10 3.99
CA TRP A 51 2.94 -3.50 4.15
C TRP A 51 2.80 -5.02 4.13
N ASN A 52 3.49 -5.69 3.21
CA ASN A 52 3.45 -7.14 3.06
C ASN A 52 4.16 -7.92 4.19
N ARG A 53 4.86 -7.27 5.12
CA ARG A 53 5.39 -7.93 6.34
C ARG A 53 4.29 -8.28 7.35
N ARG A 54 3.09 -7.73 7.22
CA ARG A 54 1.95 -7.99 8.11
C ARG A 54 1.49 -9.47 8.02
N PRO A 55 0.82 -9.98 9.07
CA PRO A 55 0.33 -11.36 9.11
C PRO A 55 -0.43 -11.77 7.85
N LYS A 56 -0.41 -13.05 7.50
CA LYS A 56 -1.13 -13.54 6.33
C LYS A 56 -2.62 -13.30 6.49
N THR A 57 -3.17 -12.49 5.61
CA THR A 57 -4.60 -12.37 5.35
C THR A 57 -4.91 -13.08 4.05
N ASN A 58 -6.03 -13.80 3.98
CA ASN A 58 -6.47 -14.42 2.73
C ASN A 58 -6.93 -13.33 1.74
N GLY A 59 -6.40 -13.39 0.51
CA GLY A 59 -6.74 -12.48 -0.58
C GLY A 59 -5.55 -11.67 -1.10
N VAL A 60 -5.79 -10.96 -2.20
CA VAL A 60 -4.86 -10.01 -2.82
C VAL A 60 -5.55 -8.66 -2.86
N ALA A 61 -4.97 -7.66 -2.20
CA ALA A 61 -5.47 -6.30 -2.29
C ALA A 61 -5.13 -5.68 -3.65
N ILE A 62 -5.86 -4.64 -4.01
CA ILE A 62 -5.63 -3.80 -5.18
C ILE A 62 -5.23 -2.40 -4.69
N ILE A 63 -4.25 -1.82 -5.38
CA ILE A 63 -3.89 -0.41 -5.20
C ILE A 63 -4.91 0.42 -5.96
N THR A 64 -5.75 1.17 -5.25
CA THR A 64 -6.84 1.98 -5.81
C THR A 64 -6.37 3.37 -6.24
N LEU A 65 -5.37 3.91 -5.55
CA LEU A 65 -4.71 5.18 -5.83
C LEU A 65 -3.19 5.00 -5.75
N ASP A 66 -2.46 5.58 -6.70
CA ASP A 66 -1.01 5.54 -6.78
C ASP A 66 -0.51 6.93 -7.21
N ASP A 67 -0.25 7.80 -6.23
CA ASP A 67 0.13 9.21 -6.44
C ASP A 67 1.37 9.37 -7.34
N GLU A 68 2.20 8.32 -7.49
CA GLU A 68 3.38 8.32 -8.36
C GLU A 68 3.02 8.29 -9.86
N LYS A 69 1.82 7.78 -10.21
CA LYS A 69 1.37 7.66 -11.60
C LYS A 69 0.62 8.88 -12.11
N GLU A 70 0.05 9.72 -11.24
CA GLU A 70 -0.66 10.95 -11.65
C GLU A 70 0.28 12.08 -12.08
N LYS A 71 1.58 11.98 -11.80
CA LYS A 71 2.59 12.99 -12.19
C LYS A 71 3.25 12.74 -13.55
N ARG A 72 2.65 11.97 -14.44
CA ARG A 72 3.26 11.58 -15.72
C ARG A 72 2.45 12.00 -16.93
#